data_AF-A0A7S8MWU3-F1
#
_entry.id   AF-A0A7S8MWU3-F1
#
_cell.length_a   1.000
_cell.length_b   1.000
_cell.length_c   1.000
_cell.angle_alpha   90.00
_cell.angle_beta   90.00
_cell.angle_gamma   90.00
#
_symmetry.space_group_name_H-M   'P 1'
#
loop_
_entity.id
_entity.type
_entity.pdbx_description
1 polymer ?
#
loop_
_entity_poly.entity_id
_entity_poly.type
_entity_poly.pdbx_seq_one_letter_code
_entity_poly.pdbx_strand_id
1 'polypeptide(L)'
;MAADLPERLPDAMIEQIHQSPMFPQLVQLAQSVVYDATLTRACDTPDGRMLRVEAQTAVLCGGETFPFLADSSRALADAMGAELVIVPESRGHRPDPVATARVIVERIASA
;
A
#
# COMPACT_ATOMS: atom_id res chain seq x y z
N MET A 1 16.34 -2.70 -12.57
CA MET A 1 15.63 -3.81 -13.23
C MET A 1 14.23 -3.83 -12.66
N ALA A 2 13.21 -3.44 -13.43
CA ALA A 2 11.83 -3.68 -13.02
C ALA A 2 11.67 -5.20 -12.91
N ALA A 3 11.25 -5.70 -11.74
CA ALA A 3 10.88 -7.10 -11.60
C ALA A 3 9.79 -7.42 -12.62
N ASP A 4 9.82 -8.63 -13.17
CA ASP A 4 8.83 -9.17 -14.10
C ASP A 4 7.51 -9.42 -13.33
N LEU A 5 6.86 -8.32 -12.94
CA LEU A 5 5.58 -8.34 -12.27
C LEU A 5 4.54 -8.72 -13.32
N PRO A 6 3.68 -9.71 -13.05
CA PRO A 6 2.68 -10.11 -14.02
C PRO A 6 1.79 -8.91 -14.35
N GLU A 7 1.48 -8.75 -15.64
CA GLU A 7 0.67 -7.65 -16.18
C GLU A 7 -0.71 -7.51 -15.48
N ARG A 8 -1.16 -8.59 -14.82
CA ARG A 8 -2.36 -8.65 -13.98
C ARG A 8 -2.23 -9.69 -12.87
N LEU A 9 -3.12 -9.64 -11.89
CA LEU A 9 -3.24 -10.67 -10.86
C LEU A 9 -3.52 -12.06 -11.46
N PRO A 10 -3.05 -13.17 -10.84
CA PRO A 10 -3.38 -14.52 -11.30
C PRO A 10 -4.89 -14.76 -11.34
N ASP A 11 -5.39 -15.46 -12.38
CA ASP A 11 -6.83 -15.72 -12.55
C ASP A 11 -7.46 -16.40 -11.33
N ALA A 12 -6.74 -17.35 -10.70
CA ALA A 12 -7.22 -18.00 -9.49
C ALA A 12 -7.46 -17.02 -8.33
N MET A 13 -6.67 -15.96 -8.23
CA MET A 13 -6.84 -14.91 -7.22
C MET A 13 -8.04 -14.02 -7.56
N ILE A 14 -8.24 -13.70 -8.84
CA ILE A 14 -9.40 -12.95 -9.33
C ILE A 14 -10.69 -13.73 -9.01
N GLU A 15 -10.74 -15.02 -9.33
CA GLU A 15 -11.89 -15.87 -9.04
C GLU A 15 -12.14 -16.00 -7.53
N GLN A 16 -11.08 -16.09 -6.71
CA GLN A 16 -11.24 -16.07 -5.25
C GLN A 16 -11.90 -14.77 -4.76
N ILE A 17 -11.56 -13.61 -5.36
CA ILE A 17 -12.19 -12.32 -5.04
C ILE A 17 -13.66 -12.33 -5.48
N HIS A 18 -13.98 -12.83 -6.68
CA HIS A 18 -15.36 -12.94 -7.16
C HIS A 18 -16.27 -13.74 -6.22
N GLN A 19 -15.73 -14.81 -5.60
CA GLN A 19 -16.47 -15.65 -4.65
C GLN A 19 -16.48 -15.10 -3.22
N SER A 20 -15.81 -13.99 -2.94
CA SER A 20 -15.69 -13.45 -1.59
C SER A 20 -16.93 -12.65 -1.17
N PRO A 21 -17.27 -12.61 0.14
CA PRO A 21 -18.38 -11.80 0.63
C PRO A 21 -18.25 -10.28 0.40
N MET A 22 -17.05 -9.79 0.07
CA MET A 22 -16.80 -8.37 -0.21
C MET A 22 -17.08 -7.97 -1.66
N PHE A 23 -17.26 -8.94 -2.57
CA PHE A 23 -17.39 -8.65 -4.00
C PHE A 23 -18.60 -7.75 -4.34
N PRO A 24 -19.81 -7.94 -3.75
CA PRO A 24 -20.92 -7.03 -4.01
C PRO A 24 -20.60 -5.57 -3.66
N GLN A 25 -19.83 -5.32 -2.60
CA GLN A 25 -19.39 -3.98 -2.21
C GLN A 25 -18.34 -3.42 -3.17
N LEU A 26 -17.42 -4.26 -3.67
CA LEU A 26 -16.47 -3.85 -4.71
C LEU A 26 -17.18 -3.45 -6.01
N VAL A 27 -18.23 -4.18 -6.42
CA VAL A 27 -19.02 -3.86 -7.62
C VAL A 27 -19.71 -2.49 -7.49
N GLN A 28 -20.20 -2.13 -6.30
CA GLN A 28 -20.77 -0.79 -6.04
C GLN A 28 -19.75 0.36 -6.19
N LEU A 29 -18.46 0.05 -6.09
CA LEU A 29 -17.36 1.00 -6.26
C LEU A 29 -16.69 0.87 -7.65
N ALA A 30 -17.10 -0.07 -8.50
CA ALA A 30 -16.38 -0.39 -9.72
C ALA A 30 -16.22 0.81 -10.68
N GLN A 31 -17.18 1.73 -10.71
CA GLN A 31 -17.08 2.97 -11.50
C GLN A 31 -15.91 3.88 -11.07
N SER A 32 -15.42 3.78 -9.82
CA SER A 32 -14.30 4.60 -9.33
C SER A 32 -12.94 4.04 -9.72
N VAL A 33 -12.85 2.82 -10.26
CA VAL A 33 -11.57 2.22 -10.71
C VAL A 33 -10.88 3.09 -11.76
N VAL A 34 -11.64 3.87 -12.55
CA VAL A 34 -11.06 4.84 -13.50
C VAL A 34 -10.22 5.90 -12.78
N TYR A 35 -10.58 6.29 -11.56
CA TYR A 35 -9.81 7.25 -10.77
C TYR A 35 -8.48 6.66 -10.33
N ASP A 36 -8.50 5.45 -9.76
CA ASP A 36 -7.28 4.74 -9.36
C ASP A 36 -6.35 4.49 -10.56
N ALA A 37 -6.89 4.01 -11.68
CA ALA A 37 -6.12 3.75 -12.90
C ALA A 37 -5.54 5.03 -13.52
N THR A 38 -6.28 6.15 -13.47
CA THR A 38 -5.79 7.44 -13.97
C THR A 38 -4.66 7.96 -13.09
N LEU A 39 -4.83 7.92 -11.76
CA LEU A 39 -3.83 8.40 -10.81
C LEU A 39 -2.53 7.58 -10.87
N THR A 40 -2.64 6.25 -10.81
CA THR A 40 -1.49 5.34 -10.84
C THR A 40 -0.76 5.36 -12.19
N ARG A 41 -1.46 5.58 -13.31
CA ARG A 41 -0.83 5.80 -14.61
C ARG A 41 -0.10 7.13 -14.71
N ALA A 42 -0.63 8.18 -14.09
CA ALA A 42 -0.02 9.51 -14.11
C ALA A 42 1.20 9.62 -13.18
N CYS A 43 1.30 8.74 -12.18
CA CYS A 43 2.35 8.75 -11.18
C CYS A 43 2.72 7.30 -10.79
N ASP A 44 3.62 6.69 -11.57
CA ASP A 44 4.17 5.36 -11.28
C ASP A 44 5.35 5.39 -10.28
N THR A 45 5.93 6.58 -10.09
CA THR A 45 7.01 6.87 -9.14
C THR A 45 6.81 8.25 -8.52
N PRO A 46 7.17 8.46 -7.23
CA PRO A 46 7.02 9.77 -6.58
C PRO A 46 7.82 10.85 -7.30
N ASP A 47 7.17 11.97 -7.64
CA ASP A 47 7.87 13.12 -8.18
C ASP A 47 8.59 13.92 -7.09
N GLY A 48 9.43 14.87 -7.50
CA GLY A 48 10.17 15.70 -6.53
C GLY A 48 9.27 16.52 -5.60
N ARG A 49 8.01 16.81 -5.96
CA ARG A 49 7.07 17.52 -5.06
C ARG A 49 6.57 16.58 -3.97
N MET A 50 6.25 15.34 -4.32
CA MET A 50 5.83 14.30 -3.36
C MET A 50 6.93 13.99 -2.35
N LEU A 51 8.20 13.99 -2.77
CA LEU A 51 9.33 13.73 -1.88
C LEU A 51 9.68 14.91 -0.96
N ARG A 52 9.12 16.10 -1.19
CA ARG A 52 9.37 17.33 -0.40
C ARG A 52 8.27 17.65 0.62
N VAL A 53 7.46 16.66 1.00
CA VAL A 53 6.50 16.83 2.10
C VAL A 53 7.27 17.11 3.38
N GLU A 54 7.09 18.31 3.96
CA GLU A 54 7.84 18.75 5.15
C GLU A 54 7.28 18.17 6.45
N ALA A 55 6.04 17.70 6.44
CA ALA A 55 5.43 17.07 7.61
C ALA A 55 6.18 15.77 7.97
N GLN A 56 6.35 15.52 9.28
CA GLN A 56 6.93 14.27 9.75
C GLN A 56 6.12 13.09 9.21
N THR A 57 6.78 12.23 8.44
CA THR A 57 6.14 11.15 7.70
C THR A 57 6.70 9.81 8.13
N ALA A 58 5.82 8.82 8.29
CA ALA A 58 6.18 7.42 8.49
C ALA A 58 5.55 6.57 7.39
N VAL A 59 6.34 5.64 6.84
CA VAL A 59 5.89 4.64 5.86
C VAL A 59 5.65 3.33 6.60
N LEU A 60 4.41 2.85 6.60
CA LEU A 60 4.04 1.59 7.26
C LEU A 60 4.08 0.43 6.26
N CYS A 61 4.72 -0.67 6.64
CA CYS A 61 4.78 -1.91 5.87
C CYS A 61 4.40 -3.10 6.75
N GLY A 62 3.61 -4.04 6.21
CA GLY A 62 3.33 -5.28 6.92
C GLY A 62 4.57 -6.15 7.07
N GLY A 63 4.68 -6.89 8.19
CA GLY A 63 5.80 -7.81 8.45
C GLY A 63 5.87 -8.99 7.48
N GLU A 64 4.73 -9.38 6.92
CA GLU A 64 4.63 -10.35 5.83
C GLU A 64 3.70 -9.75 4.76
N THR A 65 4.23 -9.49 3.55
CA THR A 65 3.51 -8.96 2.39
C THR A 65 4.19 -9.40 1.10
N PHE A 66 3.69 -8.99 -0.06
CA PHE A 66 4.35 -9.25 -1.34
C PHE A 66 5.72 -8.54 -1.40
N PRO A 67 6.79 -9.20 -1.90
CA PRO A 67 8.13 -8.62 -1.93
C PRO A 67 8.20 -7.24 -2.58
N PHE A 68 7.53 -7.05 -3.73
CA PHE A 68 7.53 -5.77 -4.45
C PHE A 68 6.88 -4.62 -3.66
N LEU A 69 5.92 -4.92 -2.78
CA LEU A 69 5.33 -3.91 -1.90
C LEU A 69 6.28 -3.54 -0.76
N ALA A 70 6.97 -4.53 -0.18
CA ALA A 70 7.99 -4.27 0.84
C ALA A 70 9.16 -3.44 0.26
N ASP A 71 9.59 -3.75 -0.96
CA ASP A 71 10.61 -3.00 -1.68
C ASP A 71 10.15 -1.57 -1.97
N SER A 72 8.89 -1.39 -2.41
CA SER A 72 8.30 -0.07 -2.64
C SER A 72 8.24 0.77 -1.35
N SER A 73 7.83 0.18 -0.22
CA SER A 73 7.78 0.87 1.07
C SER A 73 9.17 1.34 1.51
N ARG A 74 10.19 0.49 1.35
CA ARG A 74 11.58 0.83 1.68
C ARG A 74 12.10 1.94 0.77
N ALA A 75 11.91 1.80 -0.54
CA ALA A 75 12.36 2.78 -1.51
C ALA A 75 11.73 4.17 -1.27
N LEU A 76 10.44 4.23 -0.90
CA LEU A 76 9.78 5.48 -0.56
C LEU A 76 10.33 6.09 0.73
N ALA A 77 10.52 5.28 1.78
CA ALA A 77 11.06 5.76 3.04
C ALA A 77 12.47 6.35 2.86
N ASP A 78 13.34 5.65 2.12
CA ASP A 78 14.69 6.09 1.81
C ASP A 78 14.68 7.40 0.98
N ALA A 79 13.81 7.49 -0.04
CA ALA A 79 13.72 8.66 -0.90
C ALA A 79 13.21 9.91 -0.17
N MET A 80 12.36 9.75 0.85
CA MET A 80 11.83 10.84 1.66
C MET A 80 12.67 11.15 2.90
N GLY A 81 13.61 10.27 3.27
CA GLY A 81 14.21 10.30 4.62
C GLY A 81 13.19 10.06 5.73
N ALA A 82 12.11 9.34 5.43
CA ALA A 82 11.02 9.05 6.35
C ALA A 82 11.30 7.80 7.20
N GLU A 83 10.59 7.67 8.32
CA GLU A 83 10.67 6.46 9.15
C GLU A 83 9.97 5.28 8.45
N LEU A 84 10.67 4.17 8.24
CA LEU A 84 10.05 2.91 7.83
C LEU A 84 9.61 2.09 9.05
N VAL A 85 8.32 1.80 9.15
CA VAL A 85 7.72 1.07 10.28
C VAL A 85 7.19 -0.27 9.81
N ILE A 86 7.77 -1.35 10.34
CA ILE A 86 7.27 -2.70 10.10
C ILE A 86 6.19 -3.02 11.13
N VAL A 87 5.02 -3.49 10.68
CA VAL A 87 3.91 -3.95 11.54
C VAL A 87 3.90 -5.49 11.56
N PRO A 88 4.54 -6.14 12.54
CA PRO A 88 4.81 -7.57 12.52
C PRO A 88 3.56 -8.45 12.58
N GLU A 89 2.42 -7.91 12.98
CA GLU A 89 1.14 -8.62 13.07
C GLU A 89 0.41 -8.71 11.71
N SER A 90 0.76 -7.84 10.75
CA SER A 90 0.13 -7.83 9.41
C SER A 90 0.57 -9.04 8.58
N ARG A 91 -0.36 -9.63 7.82
CA ARG A 91 -0.14 -10.85 7.02
C ARG A 91 -0.66 -10.69 5.60
N GLY A 92 0.06 -11.25 4.62
CA GLY A 92 -0.22 -11.03 3.20
C GLY A 92 -0.38 -9.53 2.87
N HIS A 93 -1.41 -9.16 2.11
CA HIS A 93 -1.72 -7.76 1.82
C HIS A 93 -2.76 -7.14 2.78
N ARG A 94 -2.85 -7.66 4.01
CA ARG A 94 -3.84 -7.19 4.99
C ARG A 94 -3.16 -6.54 6.20
N PRO A 95 -3.39 -5.25 6.46
CA PRO A 95 -2.93 -4.63 7.70
C PRO A 95 -3.65 -5.23 8.90
N ASP A 96 -2.92 -5.51 9.97
CA ASP A 96 -3.54 -5.82 11.26
C ASP A 96 -4.14 -4.53 11.85
N PRO A 97 -5.47 -4.47 12.07
CA PRO A 97 -6.12 -3.21 12.43
C PRO A 97 -5.70 -2.68 13.80
N VAL A 98 -5.49 -3.55 14.79
CA VAL A 98 -5.18 -3.14 16.16
C VAL A 98 -3.73 -2.68 16.27
N ALA A 99 -2.80 -3.45 15.70
CA ALA A 99 -1.39 -3.10 15.68
C ALA A 99 -1.13 -1.83 14.85
N THR A 100 -1.80 -1.71 13.68
CA THR A 100 -1.68 -0.50 12.84
C THR A 100 -2.22 0.73 13.56
N ALA A 101 -3.38 0.62 14.23
CA ALA A 101 -3.94 1.74 15.00
C ALA A 101 -3.01 2.18 16.13
N ARG A 102 -2.40 1.24 16.86
CA ARG A 102 -1.39 1.55 17.90
C ARG A 102 -0.21 2.33 17.33
N VAL A 103 0.36 1.86 16.21
CA VAL A 103 1.47 2.51 15.50
C VAL A 103 1.13 3.94 15.08
N ILE A 104 -0.10 4.17 14.61
CA ILE A 104 -0.59 5.50 14.21
C ILE A 104 -0.74 6.41 15.44
N VAL A 105 -1.37 5.91 16.51
CA VAL A 105 -1.60 6.69 17.74
C VAL A 105 -0.28 7.15 18.36
N GLU A 106 0.72 6.27 18.44
CA GLU A 106 2.05 6.60 18.96
C GLU A 106 2.69 7.78 18.22
N ARG A 107 2.49 7.86 16.90
CA ARG A 107 3.10 8.91 16.06
C ARG A 107 2.31 10.21 16.08
N ILE A 108 0.98 10.14 16.03
CA ILE A 108 0.14 11.33 16.13
C ILE A 108 0.25 11.98 17.51
N ALA A 109 0.33 11.19 18.58
CA ALA A 109 0.49 11.73 19.93
C ALA A 109 1.89 12.34 20.19
N SER A 110 2.87 12.02 19.34
CA SER A 110 4.26 12.51 19.43
C SER A 110 4.58 13.64 18.44
N ALA A 111 3.59 14.05 17.63
CA ALA A 111 3.69 15.14 16.66
C ALA A 111 3.18 16.46 17.26
#